data_AF-A0A8T3RAX1-F1
#
_entry.id   AF-A0A8T3RAX1-F1
#
_cell.length_a   1.000
_cell.length_b   1.000
_cell.length_c   1.000
_cell.angle_alpha   90.00
_cell.angle_beta   90.00
_cell.angle_gamma   90.00
#
_symmetry.space_group_name_H-M   'P 1'
#
loop_
_entity.id
_entity.type
_entity.pdbx_description
1 polymer ?
#
loop_
_entity_poly.entity_id
_entity_poly.type
_entity_poly.pdbx_seq_one_letter_code
_entity_poly.pdbx_strand_id
1 'polypeptide(L)'
;FGDLFDAFFGAGAGTGTRRGRPPAGSDLRYDLRLTFAEAISGADKEIEFSAMASCDTCTGSGAEPGTTPVTCPQCSGTGEVRQVRSTMLGQMVNVTACGRCRGLGRIVESPCKTCRGDGRVERKRALRVAVPAGIDEGHQIRLSGEGEAGPRGGPPGNLYVVTHVEPHPQLKRQETELYFELDVSITQASLGARVSVPTPDGEEWVEVRPGTQPGTEIRLRGKGVPHLRRSGARGDLHVLVDVRVPSRLSSRQRELLEELAVESGELAEDRDDGADGSATNGSGPAPRSGRRRKSGIRDRLKDAIS
;
A
#
# COMPACT_ATOMS: atom_id res chain seq x y z
N PHE A 1 -18.49 17.04 45.89
CA PHE A 1 -19.33 18.17 45.43
C PHE A 1 -18.48 19.08 44.54
N GLY A 2 -18.28 18.69 43.27
CA GLY A 2 -17.38 19.39 42.36
C GLY A 2 -17.35 18.87 40.92
N ASP A 3 -17.96 17.70 40.64
CA ASP A 3 -17.91 17.06 39.30
C ASP A 3 -19.21 17.17 38.49
N LEU A 4 -20.13 18.06 38.88
CA LEU A 4 -21.39 18.28 38.15
C LEU A 4 -21.53 19.71 37.58
N PHE A 5 -20.56 20.59 37.86
CA PHE A 5 -20.53 21.97 37.32
C PHE A 5 -19.67 22.12 36.06
N ASP A 6 -18.72 21.22 35.81
CA ASP A 6 -17.88 21.23 34.59
C ASP A 6 -18.56 20.59 33.37
N ALA A 7 -19.62 19.81 33.57
CA ALA A 7 -20.40 19.22 32.48
C ALA A 7 -21.39 20.22 31.84
N PHE A 8 -21.63 21.37 32.46
CA PHE A 8 -22.60 22.37 31.99
C PHE A 8 -21.94 23.63 31.38
N PHE A 9 -20.71 23.96 31.78
CA PHE A 9 -19.97 25.12 31.27
C PHE A 9 -19.04 24.83 30.06
N GLY A 10 -18.91 23.57 29.65
CA GLY A 10 -18.11 23.15 28.47
C GLY A 10 -18.87 23.14 27.13
N ALA A 11 -20.19 23.35 27.13
CA ALA A 11 -21.03 23.31 25.92
C ALA A 11 -21.15 24.67 25.19
N GLY A 12 -20.26 25.62 25.49
CA GLY A 12 -20.33 27.01 25.05
C GLY A 12 -19.27 27.49 24.07
N ALA A 13 -18.42 26.61 23.53
CA ALA A 13 -17.34 27.02 22.63
C ALA A 13 -17.16 26.02 21.47
N GLY A 14 -17.73 26.32 20.30
CA GLY A 14 -17.26 25.64 19.08
C GLY A 14 -18.17 25.66 17.84
N THR A 15 -19.49 25.80 17.96
CA THR A 15 -20.35 25.94 16.79
C THR A 15 -20.55 27.41 16.46
N GLY A 16 -19.44 28.08 16.12
CA GLY A 16 -19.51 29.25 15.25
C GLY A 16 -20.20 28.81 13.97
N THR A 17 -21.49 29.13 13.83
CA THR A 17 -22.24 28.97 12.60
C THR A 17 -21.39 29.55 11.49
N ARG A 18 -20.97 28.69 10.54
CA ARG A 18 -20.09 29.06 9.44
C ARG A 18 -20.78 30.22 8.69
N ARG A 19 -20.35 31.46 8.95
CA ARG A 19 -20.73 32.66 8.18
C ARG A 19 -20.74 32.27 6.71
N GLY A 20 -21.83 32.54 5.97
CA GLY A 20 -22.17 32.10 4.61
C GLY A 20 -21.03 32.00 3.59
N ARG A 21 -20.03 31.17 3.88
CA ARG A 21 -18.86 30.92 3.07
C ARG A 21 -19.26 29.83 2.10
N PRO A 22 -18.96 29.99 0.81
CA PRO A 22 -19.23 28.95 -0.16
C PRO A 22 -18.62 27.62 0.30
N PRO A 23 -19.31 26.48 0.07
CA PRO A 23 -18.84 25.18 0.53
C PRO A 23 -17.51 24.83 -0.14
N ALA A 24 -16.70 24.04 0.56
CA ALA A 24 -15.45 23.52 0.00
C ALA A 24 -15.74 22.58 -1.17
N GLY A 25 -14.78 22.47 -2.08
CA GLY A 25 -14.79 21.45 -3.11
C GLY A 25 -14.56 20.06 -2.53
N SER A 26 -14.98 19.05 -3.30
CA SER A 26 -14.82 17.65 -2.92
C SER A 26 -13.36 17.23 -2.98
N ASP A 27 -12.95 16.35 -2.06
CA ASP A 27 -11.68 15.65 -2.18
C ASP A 27 -11.75 14.61 -3.32
N LEU A 28 -10.64 14.39 -4.01
CA LEU A 28 -10.49 13.43 -5.09
C LEU A 28 -9.56 12.29 -4.67
N ARG A 29 -9.79 11.10 -5.25
CA ARG A 29 -8.90 9.94 -5.12
C ARG A 29 -8.39 9.54 -6.50
N TYR A 30 -7.10 9.29 -6.61
CA TYR A 30 -6.47 8.76 -7.82
C TYR A 30 -5.64 7.52 -7.47
N ASP A 31 -5.90 6.40 -8.13
CA ASP A 31 -5.16 5.16 -7.91
C ASP A 31 -3.98 5.10 -8.89
N LEU A 32 -2.76 5.32 -8.37
CA LEU A 32 -1.52 5.33 -9.14
C LEU A 32 -0.86 3.95 -9.12
N ARG A 33 -0.73 3.33 -10.29
CA ARG A 33 0.01 2.07 -10.44
C ARG A 33 1.50 2.34 -10.64
N LEU A 34 2.32 1.61 -9.90
CA LEU A 34 3.77 1.69 -9.91
C LEU A 34 4.35 0.30 -10.11
N THR A 35 5.44 0.24 -10.87
CA THR A 35 6.25 -0.97 -10.90
C THR A 35 7.02 -1.13 -9.59
N PHE A 36 7.43 -2.35 -9.27
CA PHE A 36 8.26 -2.62 -8.08
C PHE A 36 9.54 -1.78 -8.05
N ALA A 37 10.20 -1.60 -9.20
CA ALA A 37 11.41 -0.80 -9.32
C ALA A 37 11.14 0.69 -9.05
N GLU A 38 10.05 1.26 -9.57
CA GLU A 38 9.64 2.65 -9.31
C GLU A 38 9.29 2.87 -7.84
N ALA A 39 8.65 1.89 -7.19
CA ALA A 39 8.33 1.99 -5.76
C ALA A 39 9.58 2.03 -4.88
N ILE A 40 10.64 1.29 -5.25
CA ILE A 40 11.90 1.25 -4.49
C ILE A 40 12.76 2.48 -4.76
N SER A 41 12.96 2.83 -6.02
CA SER A 41 13.85 3.93 -6.42
C SER A 41 13.21 5.32 -6.27
N GLY A 42 11.88 5.39 -6.20
CA GLY A 42 11.13 6.63 -6.31
C GLY A 42 10.95 7.03 -7.77
N ALA A 43 9.89 7.76 -8.06
CA ALA A 43 9.56 8.16 -9.43
C ALA A 43 8.80 9.47 -9.47
N ASP A 44 8.97 10.24 -10.54
CA ASP A 44 8.08 11.34 -10.86
C ASP A 44 7.07 10.85 -11.91
N LYS A 45 5.79 10.80 -11.55
CA LYS A 45 4.71 10.39 -12.45
C LYS A 45 3.83 11.57 -12.80
N GLU A 46 3.53 11.75 -14.07
CA GLU A 46 2.47 12.66 -14.51
C GLU A 46 1.14 11.91 -14.49
N ILE A 47 0.15 12.46 -13.78
CA ILE A 47 -1.20 11.91 -13.73
C ILE A 47 -2.17 12.86 -14.43
N GLU A 48 -3.10 12.28 -15.19
CA GLU A 48 -4.17 13.02 -15.84
C GLU A 48 -5.52 12.60 -15.25
N PHE A 49 -6.35 13.58 -14.88
CA PHE A 49 -7.69 13.33 -14.34
C PHE A 49 -8.65 14.47 -14.68
N SER A 50 -9.94 14.15 -14.72
CA SER A 50 -11.01 15.16 -14.84
C SER A 50 -11.41 15.65 -13.45
N ALA A 51 -11.52 16.96 -13.28
CA ALA A 51 -11.98 17.58 -12.05
C ALA A 51 -12.77 18.87 -12.33
N MET A 52 -13.63 19.25 -11.40
CA MET A 52 -14.23 20.57 -11.42
C MET A 52 -13.15 21.62 -11.09
N ALA A 53 -12.84 22.49 -12.04
CA ALA A 53 -11.92 23.61 -11.87
C ALA A 53 -12.69 24.92 -11.71
N SER A 54 -12.04 25.94 -11.14
CA SER A 54 -12.64 27.28 -11.08
C SER A 54 -12.91 27.78 -12.50
N CYS A 55 -14.06 28.44 -12.70
CA CYS A 55 -14.40 28.97 -14.01
C CYS A 55 -13.57 30.22 -14.31
N ASP A 56 -12.69 30.15 -15.32
CA ASP A 56 -11.83 31.27 -15.72
C ASP A 56 -12.63 32.54 -16.06
N THR A 57 -13.78 32.39 -16.73
CA THR A 57 -14.61 33.53 -17.16
C THR A 57 -15.06 34.38 -15.97
N CYS A 58 -15.49 33.76 -14.87
CA CYS A 58 -16.02 34.46 -13.70
C CYS A 58 -15.10 34.38 -12.47
N THR A 59 -13.89 33.86 -12.64
CA THR A 59 -12.89 33.60 -11.60
C THR A 59 -13.46 32.91 -10.34
N GLY A 60 -14.43 32.03 -10.53
CA GLY A 60 -15.08 31.30 -9.43
C GLY A 60 -16.31 31.97 -8.82
N SER A 61 -16.61 33.23 -9.13
CA SER A 61 -17.73 33.97 -8.52
C SER A 61 -19.11 33.46 -8.91
N GLY A 62 -19.22 32.80 -10.07
CA GLY A 62 -20.49 32.38 -10.68
C GLY A 62 -21.26 33.52 -11.35
N ALA A 63 -20.80 34.77 -11.27
CA ALA A 63 -21.44 35.94 -11.87
C ALA A 63 -20.88 36.25 -13.27
N GLU A 64 -21.67 36.89 -14.13
CA GLU A 64 -21.20 37.36 -15.44
C GLU A 64 -20.07 38.40 -15.25
N PRO A 65 -19.01 38.41 -16.08
CA PRO A 65 -17.93 39.38 -15.97
C PRO A 65 -18.46 40.83 -15.92
N GLY A 66 -17.95 41.62 -14.98
CA GLY A 66 -18.42 43.00 -14.74
C GLY A 66 -19.64 43.10 -13.80
N THR A 67 -20.23 41.97 -13.41
CA THR A 67 -21.25 41.92 -12.35
C THR A 67 -20.69 41.25 -11.10
N THR A 68 -21.23 41.61 -9.93
CA THR A 68 -20.81 41.04 -8.64
C THR A 68 -21.99 40.44 -7.90
N PRO A 69 -21.81 39.32 -7.16
CA PRO A 69 -22.85 38.78 -6.32
C PRO A 69 -23.32 39.82 -5.29
N VAL A 70 -24.64 40.06 -5.24
CA VAL A 70 -25.25 41.03 -4.31
C VAL A 70 -25.63 40.35 -3.00
N THR A 71 -25.64 41.11 -1.91
CA THR A 71 -26.09 40.63 -0.60
C THR A 71 -27.55 40.21 -0.68
N CYS A 72 -27.88 39.03 -0.16
CA CYS A 72 -29.26 38.53 -0.17
C CYS A 72 -30.15 39.44 0.69
N PRO A 73 -31.18 40.09 0.14
CA PRO A 73 -32.02 41.01 0.91
C PRO A 73 -32.93 40.28 1.91
N GLN A 74 -33.21 38.99 1.69
CA GLN A 74 -34.09 38.21 2.58
C GLN A 74 -33.40 37.81 3.89
N CYS A 75 -32.09 37.57 3.87
CA CYS A 75 -31.33 37.23 5.07
C CYS A 75 -30.28 38.29 5.43
N SER A 76 -30.24 39.42 4.71
CA SER A 76 -29.24 40.49 4.90
C SER A 76 -27.79 39.97 4.96
N GLY A 77 -27.47 38.95 4.16
CA GLY A 77 -26.13 38.36 4.13
C GLY A 77 -25.85 37.25 5.13
N THR A 78 -26.76 36.95 6.06
CA THR A 78 -26.51 35.92 7.10
C THR A 78 -26.60 34.50 6.56
N GLY A 79 -27.28 34.29 5.42
CA GLY A 79 -27.51 32.96 4.84
C GLY A 79 -28.61 32.16 5.56
N GLU A 80 -29.09 32.61 6.71
CA GLU A 80 -30.09 31.94 7.54
C GLU A 80 -31.31 32.85 7.80
N VAL A 81 -32.49 32.26 7.93
CA VAL A 81 -33.72 32.95 8.32
C VAL A 81 -34.20 32.34 9.63
N ARG A 82 -34.45 33.19 10.63
CA ARG A 82 -34.91 32.79 11.96
C ARG A 82 -36.43 32.92 12.02
N GLN A 83 -37.13 31.81 12.23
CA GLN A 83 -38.56 31.77 12.45
C GLN A 83 -38.83 31.58 13.94
N VAL A 84 -39.31 32.63 14.60
CA VAL A 84 -39.74 32.56 16.01
C VAL A 84 -41.17 32.03 16.04
N ARG A 85 -41.40 30.91 16.73
CA ARG A 85 -42.73 30.37 17.00
C ARG A 85 -42.99 30.40 18.50
N SER A 86 -44.05 31.08 18.91
CA SER A 86 -44.55 31.07 20.28
C SER A 86 -45.26 29.75 20.55
N THR A 87 -44.76 28.99 21.52
CA THR A 87 -45.37 27.75 22.03
C THR A 87 -45.83 27.95 23.47
N MET A 88 -46.67 27.06 23.98
CA MET A 88 -47.16 27.14 25.37
C MET A 88 -46.03 27.04 26.42
N LEU A 89 -44.85 26.54 26.04
CA LEU A 89 -43.67 26.43 26.90
C LEU A 89 -42.63 27.55 26.69
N GLY A 90 -42.95 28.57 25.87
CA GLY A 90 -42.07 29.70 25.57
C GLY A 90 -41.83 29.92 24.08
N GLN A 91 -40.85 30.78 23.75
CA GLN A 91 -40.49 31.08 22.37
C GLN A 91 -39.46 30.08 21.85
N MET A 92 -39.80 29.35 20.78
CA MET A 92 -38.86 28.47 20.09
C MET A 92 -38.40 29.16 18.80
N VAL A 93 -37.09 29.30 18.62
CA VAL A 93 -36.50 29.87 17.40
C VAL A 93 -36.03 28.72 16.52
N ASN A 94 -36.61 28.59 15.33
CA ASN A 94 -36.14 27.66 14.31
C ASN A 94 -35.26 28.41 13.30
N VAL A 95 -34.03 27.94 13.09
CA VAL A 95 -33.07 28.53 12.16
C VAL A 95 -33.02 27.65 10.91
N THR A 96 -33.45 28.18 9.78
CA THR A 96 -33.45 27.47 8.50
C THR A 96 -32.57 28.21 7.50
N ALA A 97 -31.92 27.49 6.58
CA ALA A 97 -31.21 28.12 5.47
C ALA A 97 -32.16 29.02 4.65
N CYS A 98 -31.69 30.21 4.29
CA CYS A 98 -32.47 31.15 3.49
C CYS A 98 -32.79 30.54 2.12
N GLY A 99 -34.07 30.35 1.79
CA GLY A 99 -34.49 29.73 0.52
C GLY A 99 -34.03 30.47 -0.73
N ARG A 100 -33.85 31.80 -0.65
CA ARG A 100 -33.44 32.64 -1.78
C ARG A 100 -31.96 32.55 -2.13
N CYS A 101 -31.06 32.49 -1.13
CA CYS A 101 -29.62 32.34 -1.36
C CYS A 101 -29.08 30.93 -1.06
N ARG A 102 -29.94 30.00 -0.63
CA ARG A 102 -29.62 28.63 -0.23
C ARG A 102 -28.46 28.55 0.78
N GLY A 103 -28.42 29.45 1.75
CA GLY A 103 -27.37 29.45 2.79
C GLY A 103 -26.14 30.32 2.48
N LEU A 104 -25.98 30.82 1.25
CA LEU A 104 -24.75 31.52 0.83
C LEU A 104 -24.69 33.00 1.26
N GLY A 105 -25.79 33.60 1.69
CA GLY A 105 -25.87 35.03 2.04
C GLY A 105 -25.76 35.99 0.85
N ARG A 106 -25.43 35.51 -0.35
CA ARG A 106 -25.34 36.30 -1.58
C ARG A 106 -26.15 35.66 -2.70
N ILE A 107 -26.56 36.48 -3.67
CA ILE A 107 -27.31 36.08 -4.86
C ILE A 107 -26.53 36.55 -6.08
N VAL A 108 -26.49 35.69 -7.10
CA VAL A 108 -25.99 36.04 -8.42
C VAL A 108 -27.20 36.40 -9.28
N GLU A 109 -27.37 37.68 -9.60
CA GLU A 109 -28.49 38.15 -10.44
C GLU A 109 -28.24 37.85 -11.92
N SER A 110 -27.00 38.07 -12.37
CA SER A 110 -26.53 37.74 -13.72
C SER A 110 -25.60 36.53 -13.67
N PRO A 111 -26.10 35.30 -13.87
CA PRO A 111 -25.25 34.11 -13.83
C PRO A 111 -24.27 34.09 -14.99
N CYS A 112 -23.04 33.66 -14.73
CA CYS A 112 -22.04 33.46 -15.77
C CYS A 112 -22.54 32.44 -16.81
N LYS A 113 -22.45 32.79 -18.09
CA LYS A 113 -22.90 31.95 -19.21
C LYS A 113 -22.10 30.64 -19.33
N THR A 114 -20.80 30.65 -19.00
CA THR A 114 -19.92 29.49 -19.12
C THR A 114 -20.22 28.42 -18.07
N CYS A 115 -20.32 28.80 -16.79
CA CYS A 115 -20.58 27.86 -15.69
C CYS A 115 -22.03 27.84 -15.20
N ARG A 116 -22.93 28.59 -15.86
CA ARG A 116 -24.36 28.72 -15.52
C ARG A 116 -24.63 29.04 -14.04
N GLY A 117 -23.77 29.87 -13.43
CA GLY A 117 -23.91 30.27 -12.02
C GLY A 117 -23.31 29.32 -10.97
N ASP A 118 -22.63 28.24 -11.36
CA ASP A 118 -21.97 27.32 -10.41
C ASP A 118 -20.59 27.81 -9.93
N GLY A 119 -19.92 28.62 -10.75
CA GLY A 119 -18.56 29.13 -10.48
C GLY A 119 -17.44 28.15 -10.84
N ARG A 120 -17.77 26.97 -11.35
CA ARG A 120 -16.81 25.92 -11.69
C ARG A 120 -17.19 25.21 -12.99
N VAL A 121 -16.21 24.61 -13.65
CA VAL A 121 -16.37 23.90 -14.92
C VAL A 121 -15.51 22.64 -14.90
N GLU A 122 -16.00 21.56 -15.51
CA GLU A 122 -15.21 20.33 -15.64
C GLU A 122 -14.02 20.56 -16.57
N ARG A 123 -12.82 20.16 -16.14
CA ARG A 123 -11.59 20.22 -16.95
C ARG A 123 -10.71 19.02 -16.70
N LYS A 124 -10.00 18.60 -17.75
CA LYS A 124 -8.86 17.71 -17.63
C LYS A 124 -7.68 18.48 -17.04
N ARG A 125 -7.03 17.88 -16.05
CA ARG A 125 -5.85 18.42 -15.38
C ARG A 125 -4.74 17.38 -15.45
N ALA A 126 -3.52 17.85 -15.69
CA ALA A 126 -2.31 17.06 -15.56
C ALA A 126 -1.52 17.59 -14.36
N LEU A 127 -1.01 16.67 -13.52
CA LEU A 127 -0.21 17.02 -12.35
C LEU A 127 0.97 16.06 -12.24
N ARG A 128 2.15 16.61 -11.96
CA ARG A 128 3.32 15.80 -11.64
C ARG A 128 3.33 15.46 -10.15
N VAL A 129 3.35 14.18 -9.84
CA VAL A 129 3.38 13.62 -8.49
C VAL A 129 4.75 13.01 -8.24
N ALA A 130 5.46 13.56 -7.26
CA ALA A 130 6.72 13.01 -6.77
C ALA A 130 6.42 11.84 -5.82
N VAL A 131 6.76 10.63 -6.24
CA VAL A 131 6.63 9.41 -5.46
C VAL A 131 7.93 9.18 -4.70
N PRO A 132 7.91 9.18 -3.35
CA PRO A 132 9.11 8.96 -2.56
C PRO A 132 9.62 7.53 -2.70
N ALA A 133 10.94 7.38 -2.66
CA ALA A 133 11.60 6.08 -2.66
C ALA A 133 11.19 5.24 -1.44
N GLY A 134 10.91 3.96 -1.67
CA GLY A 134 10.46 3.02 -0.64
C GLY A 134 8.97 3.08 -0.33
N ILE A 135 8.16 3.72 -1.18
CA ILE A 135 6.70 3.77 -0.99
C ILE A 135 6.09 2.36 -1.02
N ASP A 136 5.09 2.12 -0.19
CA ASP A 136 4.46 0.81 -0.02
C ASP A 136 3.07 0.74 -0.67
N GLU A 137 2.52 -0.46 -0.75
CA GLU A 137 1.15 -0.71 -1.21
C GLU A 137 0.13 0.06 -0.36
N GLY A 138 -0.80 0.74 -1.01
CA GLY A 138 -1.88 1.48 -0.35
C GLY A 138 -1.46 2.78 0.33
N HIS A 139 -0.20 3.19 0.23
CA HIS A 139 0.27 4.46 0.77
C HIS A 139 -0.45 5.65 0.09
N GLN A 140 -0.75 6.70 0.86
CA GLN A 140 -1.51 7.85 0.39
C GLN A 140 -0.63 9.10 0.34
N ILE A 141 -0.49 9.69 -0.85
CA ILE A 141 0.16 10.98 -1.07
C ILE A 141 -0.93 12.05 -1.15
N ARG A 142 -0.92 12.98 -0.21
CA ARG A 142 -1.90 14.08 -0.17
C ARG A 142 -1.35 15.31 -0.88
N LEU A 143 -2.09 15.78 -1.89
CA LEU A 143 -1.83 17.01 -2.62
C LEU A 143 -2.90 18.03 -2.25
N SER A 144 -2.50 19.01 -1.43
CA SER A 144 -3.44 19.95 -0.82
C SER A 144 -3.91 21.00 -1.83
N GLY A 145 -5.22 21.21 -1.91
CA GLY A 145 -5.82 22.17 -2.85
C GLY A 145 -5.92 21.67 -4.30
N GLU A 146 -5.49 20.44 -4.57
CA GLU A 146 -5.51 19.83 -5.90
C GLU A 146 -6.78 19.02 -6.20
N GLY A 147 -7.74 19.00 -5.27
CA GLY A 147 -9.05 18.37 -5.45
C GLY A 147 -9.99 19.20 -6.33
N GLU A 148 -11.29 19.01 -6.17
CA GLU A 148 -12.27 19.82 -6.89
C GLU A 148 -12.30 21.27 -6.39
N ALA A 149 -12.57 22.21 -7.28
CA ALA A 149 -12.86 23.58 -6.92
C ALA A 149 -14.20 23.67 -6.17
N GLY A 150 -14.21 24.42 -5.07
CA GLY A 150 -15.43 24.75 -4.35
C GLY A 150 -16.34 25.63 -5.21
N PRO A 151 -17.66 25.38 -5.24
CA PRO A 151 -18.57 26.21 -6.01
C PRO A 151 -18.58 27.65 -5.47
N ARG A 152 -18.79 28.62 -6.37
CA ARG A 152 -18.97 30.05 -6.03
C ARG A 152 -17.84 30.66 -5.17
N GLY A 153 -16.60 30.25 -5.40
CA GLY A 153 -15.41 30.77 -4.69
C GLY A 153 -15.12 30.05 -3.37
N GLY A 154 -15.64 28.84 -3.20
CA GLY A 154 -15.28 27.97 -2.09
C GLY A 154 -13.83 27.46 -2.19
N PRO A 155 -13.18 27.15 -1.07
CA PRO A 155 -11.83 26.59 -1.11
C PRO A 155 -11.84 25.23 -1.83
N PRO A 156 -10.78 24.89 -2.58
CA PRO A 156 -10.69 23.58 -3.22
C PRO A 156 -10.53 22.45 -2.20
N GLY A 157 -10.92 21.24 -2.61
CA GLY A 157 -10.61 20.01 -1.91
C GLY A 157 -9.15 19.59 -2.10
N ASN A 158 -8.80 18.39 -1.64
CA ASN A 158 -7.48 17.77 -1.77
C ASN A 158 -7.53 16.60 -2.76
N LEU A 159 -6.39 16.26 -3.35
CA LEU A 159 -6.22 15.04 -4.13
C LEU A 159 -5.41 14.04 -3.30
N TYR A 160 -5.97 12.84 -3.11
CA TYR A 160 -5.31 11.70 -2.48
C TYR A 160 -4.88 10.72 -3.56
N VAL A 161 -3.58 10.62 -3.79
CA VAL A 161 -3.01 9.64 -4.70
C VAL A 161 -2.68 8.39 -3.90
N VAL A 162 -3.38 7.29 -4.17
CA VAL A 162 -3.17 6.00 -3.51
C VAL A 162 -2.29 5.14 -4.41
N THR A 163 -1.17 4.66 -3.87
CA THR A 163 -0.22 3.86 -4.64
C THR A 163 -0.59 2.38 -4.64
N HIS A 164 -0.48 1.78 -5.82
CA HIS A 164 -0.59 0.34 -6.03
C HIS A 164 0.70 -0.15 -6.69
N VAL A 165 1.45 -0.99 -5.99
CA VAL A 165 2.74 -1.53 -6.42
C VAL A 165 2.53 -2.90 -7.03
N GLU A 166 2.97 -3.07 -8.27
CA GLU A 166 2.94 -4.37 -8.93
C GLU A 166 3.87 -5.37 -8.22
N PRO A 167 3.38 -6.57 -7.90
CA PRO A 167 4.22 -7.61 -7.28
C PRO A 167 5.39 -7.99 -8.19
N HIS A 168 6.59 -8.14 -7.62
CA HIS A 168 7.74 -8.65 -8.36
C HIS A 168 7.66 -10.19 -8.45
N PRO A 169 7.98 -10.80 -9.61
CA PRO A 169 7.85 -12.25 -9.79
C PRO A 169 8.78 -13.08 -8.89
N GLN A 170 9.93 -12.51 -8.52
CA GLN A 170 10.98 -13.23 -7.77
C GLN A 170 11.23 -12.66 -6.36
N LEU A 171 10.88 -11.40 -6.12
CA LEU A 171 11.24 -10.69 -4.88
C LEU A 171 9.96 -10.47 -4.08
N LYS A 172 9.98 -10.90 -2.82
CA LYS A 172 8.89 -10.67 -1.88
C LYS A 172 9.32 -9.57 -0.92
N ARG A 173 8.51 -8.51 -0.82
CA ARG A 173 8.75 -7.41 0.10
C ARG A 173 8.00 -7.65 1.40
N GLN A 174 8.69 -7.43 2.52
CA GLN A 174 8.09 -7.30 3.84
C GLN A 174 8.63 -6.02 4.48
N GLU A 175 7.79 -4.99 4.54
CA GLU A 175 8.18 -3.65 4.99
C GLU A 175 9.39 -3.09 4.21
N THR A 176 10.58 -3.12 4.82
CA THR A 176 11.84 -2.66 4.22
C THR A 176 12.77 -3.79 3.81
N GLU A 177 12.47 -5.01 4.25
CA GLU A 177 13.23 -6.22 3.96
C GLU A 177 12.71 -6.88 2.68
N LEU A 178 13.63 -7.49 1.93
CA LEU A 178 13.32 -8.26 0.74
C LEU A 178 13.71 -9.72 0.93
N TYR A 179 12.94 -10.60 0.30
CA TYR A 179 13.17 -12.04 0.33
C TYR A 179 13.23 -12.59 -1.08
N PHE A 180 14.25 -13.42 -1.32
CA PHE A 180 14.44 -14.15 -2.57
C PHE A 180 14.67 -15.63 -2.25
N GLU A 181 13.97 -16.52 -2.94
CA GLU A 181 14.18 -17.96 -2.86
C GLU A 181 15.21 -18.36 -3.92
N LEU A 182 16.40 -18.76 -3.48
CA LEU A 182 17.48 -19.22 -4.35
C LEU A 182 17.47 -20.74 -4.45
N ASP A 183 17.07 -21.24 -5.61
CA ASP A 183 17.16 -22.66 -5.94
C ASP A 183 18.61 -23.04 -6.30
N VAL A 184 19.19 -23.99 -5.57
CA VAL A 184 20.51 -24.57 -5.87
C VAL A 184 20.43 -26.08 -6.00
N SER A 185 21.28 -26.68 -6.84
CA SER A 185 21.38 -28.14 -6.93
C SER A 185 22.10 -28.74 -5.73
N ILE A 186 21.90 -30.05 -5.49
CA ILE A 186 22.68 -30.79 -4.49
C ILE A 186 24.19 -30.65 -4.70
N THR A 187 24.65 -30.59 -5.96
CA THR A 187 26.08 -30.44 -6.28
C THR A 187 26.59 -29.05 -5.95
N GLN A 188 25.83 -27.99 -6.26
CA GLN A 188 26.18 -26.61 -5.91
C GLN A 188 26.19 -26.39 -4.39
N ALA A 189 25.22 -26.98 -3.67
CA ALA A 189 25.17 -26.91 -2.21
C ALA A 189 26.36 -27.63 -1.55
N SER A 190 26.72 -28.81 -2.07
CA SER A 190 27.83 -29.62 -1.53
C SER A 190 29.21 -29.05 -1.87
N LEU A 191 29.44 -28.65 -3.12
CA LEU A 191 30.74 -28.22 -3.63
C LEU A 191 30.98 -26.71 -3.51
N GLY A 192 29.93 -25.94 -3.25
CA GLY A 192 29.94 -24.49 -3.35
C GLY A 192 29.72 -24.01 -4.78
N ALA A 193 29.22 -22.79 -4.91
CA ALA A 193 28.94 -22.16 -6.20
C ALA A 193 28.91 -20.64 -6.09
N ARG A 194 29.09 -19.93 -7.21
CA ARG A 194 28.74 -18.51 -7.32
C ARG A 194 27.51 -18.38 -8.19
N VAL A 195 26.48 -17.73 -7.68
CA VAL A 195 25.18 -17.59 -8.37
C VAL A 195 24.79 -16.12 -8.42
N SER A 196 24.19 -15.70 -9.53
CA SER A 196 23.63 -14.34 -9.67
C SER A 196 22.27 -14.28 -8.98
N VAL A 197 22.08 -13.28 -8.12
CA VAL A 197 20.85 -13.03 -7.39
C VAL A 197 20.26 -11.69 -7.86
N PRO A 198 18.96 -11.64 -8.21
CA PRO A 198 18.31 -10.38 -8.54
C PRO A 198 18.17 -9.52 -7.28
N THR A 199 18.53 -8.26 -7.39
CA THR A 199 18.34 -7.21 -6.38
C THR A 199 17.50 -6.08 -6.99
N PRO A 200 16.97 -5.17 -6.17
CA PRO A 200 16.22 -4.02 -6.69
C PRO A 200 17.01 -3.11 -7.63
N ASP A 201 18.35 -3.09 -7.48
CA ASP A 201 19.23 -2.18 -8.21
C ASP A 201 19.95 -2.89 -9.38
N GLY A 202 19.62 -4.16 -9.65
CA GLY A 202 20.29 -5.00 -10.67
C GLY A 202 20.68 -6.37 -10.13
N GLU A 203 21.66 -7.03 -10.73
CA GLU A 203 22.12 -8.35 -10.31
C GLU A 203 23.36 -8.28 -9.41
N GLU A 204 23.47 -9.21 -8.45
CA GLU A 204 24.63 -9.33 -7.57
C GLU A 204 25.07 -10.78 -7.42
N TRP A 205 26.39 -11.00 -7.47
CA TRP A 205 26.96 -12.34 -7.33
C TRP A 205 27.08 -12.73 -5.87
N VAL A 206 26.43 -13.83 -5.50
CA VAL A 206 26.46 -14.40 -4.15
C VAL A 206 27.22 -15.71 -4.16
N GLU A 207 28.06 -15.90 -3.14
CA GLU A 207 28.78 -17.15 -2.91
C GLU A 207 27.94 -18.08 -2.03
N VAL A 208 27.62 -19.26 -2.57
CA VAL A 208 27.10 -20.39 -1.84
C VAL A 208 28.29 -21.20 -1.36
N ARG A 209 28.49 -21.25 -0.04
CA ARG A 209 29.62 -21.97 0.55
C ARG A 209 29.44 -23.49 0.42
N PRO A 210 30.54 -24.25 0.28
CA PRO A 210 30.46 -25.71 0.35
C PRO A 210 29.76 -26.19 1.63
N GLY A 211 28.91 -27.21 1.50
CA GLY A 211 28.11 -27.74 2.61
C GLY A 211 26.91 -26.89 3.04
N THR A 212 26.47 -25.93 2.21
CA THR A 212 25.29 -25.10 2.50
C THR A 212 24.04 -25.97 2.65
N GLN A 213 23.32 -25.79 3.76
CA GLN A 213 22.13 -26.57 4.07
C GLN A 213 20.86 -25.93 3.51
N PRO A 214 19.81 -26.72 3.21
CA PRO A 214 18.50 -26.17 2.87
C PRO A 214 17.96 -25.25 3.98
N GLY A 215 17.38 -24.12 3.59
CA GLY A 215 16.89 -23.10 4.52
C GLY A 215 17.98 -22.20 5.10
N THR A 216 19.23 -22.33 4.65
CA THR A 216 20.28 -21.36 4.98
C THR A 216 19.89 -19.98 4.44
N GLU A 217 20.07 -18.96 5.27
CA GLU A 217 19.80 -17.57 4.91
C GLU A 217 21.12 -16.84 4.65
N ILE A 218 21.24 -16.25 3.47
CA ILE A 218 22.37 -15.38 3.10
C ILE A 218 21.86 -13.95 3.05
N ARG A 219 22.34 -13.11 3.97
CA ARG A 219 21.90 -11.71 4.08
C ARG A 219 22.80 -10.77 3.30
N LEU A 220 22.24 -10.09 2.31
CA LEU A 220 22.89 -9.01 1.57
C LEU A 220 22.51 -7.66 2.18
N ARG A 221 23.46 -7.06 2.89
CA ARG A 221 23.23 -5.83 3.66
C ARG A 221 23.00 -4.62 2.75
N GLY A 222 21.97 -3.82 3.06
CA GLY A 222 21.64 -2.59 2.34
C GLY A 222 21.06 -2.80 0.93
N LYS A 223 20.69 -4.04 0.60
CA LYS A 223 20.08 -4.42 -0.70
C LYS A 223 18.56 -4.57 -0.64
N GLY A 224 17.94 -4.13 0.46
CA GLY A 224 16.49 -4.04 0.61
C GLY A 224 15.90 -2.71 0.13
N VAL A 225 14.72 -2.40 0.65
CA VAL A 225 13.95 -1.20 0.30
C VAL A 225 14.40 0.01 1.14
N PRO A 226 14.50 1.22 0.56
CA PRO A 226 14.72 2.45 1.30
C PRO A 226 13.63 2.75 2.34
N HIS A 227 14.01 3.39 3.45
CA HIS A 227 13.06 3.85 4.45
C HIS A 227 12.47 5.21 4.04
N LEU A 228 11.13 5.31 4.00
CA LEU A 228 10.43 6.57 3.69
C LEU A 228 10.79 7.73 4.63
N ARG A 229 11.00 7.46 5.93
CA ARG A 229 11.23 8.50 6.95
C ARG A 229 12.69 8.73 7.30
N ARG A 230 13.57 7.77 7.00
CA ARG A 230 14.99 7.83 7.38
C ARG A 230 15.84 7.84 6.12
N SER A 231 16.22 9.04 5.70
CA SER A 231 17.11 9.23 4.56
C SER A 231 18.41 8.44 4.73
N GLY A 232 18.83 7.76 3.67
CA GLY A 232 20.06 6.95 3.63
C GLY A 232 19.98 5.57 4.29
N ALA A 233 18.87 5.20 4.94
CA ALA A 233 18.69 3.86 5.50
C ALA A 233 17.92 2.94 4.53
N ARG A 234 18.44 1.73 4.32
CA ARG A 234 17.79 0.65 3.56
C ARG A 234 17.70 -0.59 4.43
N GLY A 235 16.68 -1.41 4.20
CA GLY A 235 16.66 -2.79 4.71
C GLY A 235 17.64 -3.68 3.96
N ASP A 236 17.56 -4.98 4.23
CA ASP A 236 18.42 -5.99 3.63
C ASP A 236 17.65 -6.87 2.63
N LEU A 237 18.41 -7.64 1.84
CA LEU A 237 17.86 -8.72 1.02
C LEU A 237 18.29 -10.05 1.62
N HIS A 238 17.30 -10.87 1.99
CA HIS A 238 17.48 -12.20 2.55
C HIS A 238 17.30 -13.23 1.45
N VAL A 239 18.40 -13.93 1.14
CA VAL A 239 18.43 -15.01 0.17
C VAL A 239 18.25 -16.32 0.90
N LEU A 240 17.07 -16.94 0.73
CA LEU A 240 16.72 -18.22 1.33
C LEU A 240 17.09 -19.34 0.36
N VAL A 241 18.06 -20.17 0.75
CA VAL A 241 18.55 -21.26 -0.10
C VAL A 241 17.59 -22.45 -0.04
N ASP A 242 17.05 -22.87 -1.19
CA ASP A 242 16.32 -24.13 -1.36
C ASP A 242 17.16 -25.12 -2.18
N VAL A 243 17.48 -26.28 -1.59
CA VAL A 243 18.28 -27.29 -2.29
C VAL A 243 17.36 -28.24 -3.04
N ARG A 244 17.40 -28.16 -4.37
CA ARG A 244 16.60 -28.97 -5.28
C ARG A 244 17.26 -30.33 -5.48
N VAL A 245 16.64 -31.37 -4.94
CA VAL A 245 17.02 -32.77 -5.24
C VAL A 245 16.39 -33.18 -6.59
N PRO A 246 17.19 -33.65 -7.57
CA PRO A 246 16.67 -34.07 -8.86
C PRO A 246 15.73 -35.27 -8.72
N SER A 247 14.56 -35.21 -9.37
CA SER A 247 13.56 -36.28 -9.33
C SER A 247 13.75 -37.35 -10.42
N ARG A 248 14.58 -37.07 -11.42
CA ARG A 248 14.92 -37.97 -12.52
C ARG A 248 16.43 -37.95 -12.71
N LEU A 249 17.01 -39.13 -12.82
CA LEU A 249 18.43 -39.34 -12.99
C LEU A 249 18.66 -40.21 -14.22
N SER A 250 19.62 -39.83 -15.05
CA SER A 250 20.17 -40.73 -16.08
C SER A 250 20.93 -41.88 -15.43
N SER A 251 21.18 -42.96 -16.18
CA SER A 251 21.94 -44.12 -15.68
C SER A 251 23.29 -43.71 -15.10
N ARG A 252 24.01 -42.81 -15.80
CA ARG A 252 25.31 -42.31 -15.32
C ARG A 252 25.21 -41.45 -14.06
N GLN A 253 24.17 -40.62 -13.93
CA GLN A 253 23.97 -39.81 -12.73
C GLN A 253 23.61 -40.65 -11.51
N ARG A 254 22.85 -41.74 -11.71
CA ARG A 254 22.53 -42.70 -10.65
C ARG A 254 23.79 -43.41 -10.17
N GLU A 255 24.57 -43.96 -11.09
CA GLU A 255 25.86 -44.63 -10.79
C GLU A 255 26.77 -43.73 -9.95
N LEU A 256 26.95 -42.46 -10.35
CA LEU A 256 27.76 -41.49 -9.59
C LEU A 256 27.22 -41.18 -8.18
N LEU A 257 25.91 -41.20 -7.98
CA LEU A 257 25.31 -40.98 -6.67
C LEU A 257 25.38 -42.24 -5.79
N GLU A 258 25.32 -43.43 -6.39
CA GLU A 258 25.53 -44.71 -5.70
C GLU A 258 26.99 -44.85 -5.26
N GLU A 259 27.96 -44.52 -6.13
CA GLU A 259 29.39 -44.44 -5.77
C GLU A 259 29.62 -43.45 -4.62
N LEU A 260 29.02 -42.26 -4.68
CA LEU A 260 29.11 -41.27 -3.60
C LEU A 260 28.53 -41.82 -2.29
N ALA A 261 27.43 -42.56 -2.35
CA ALA A 261 26.79 -43.14 -1.18
C ALA A 261 27.63 -44.27 -0.54
N VAL A 262 28.39 -45.01 -1.34
CA VAL A 262 29.38 -45.99 -0.82
C VAL A 262 30.54 -45.27 -0.13
N GLU A 263 31.14 -44.27 -0.80
CA GLU A 263 32.25 -43.47 -0.24
C GLU A 263 31.84 -42.69 1.02
N SER A 264 30.59 -42.22 1.09
CA SER A 264 30.04 -41.57 2.29
C SER A 264 29.64 -42.55 3.41
N GLY A 265 29.70 -43.86 3.15
CA GLY A 265 29.32 -44.91 4.09
C GLY A 265 27.81 -45.05 4.32
N GLU A 266 26.98 -44.48 3.43
CA GLU A 266 25.52 -44.59 3.45
C GLU A 266 25.01 -45.91 2.89
N LEU A 267 25.75 -46.51 1.95
CA LEU A 267 25.53 -47.85 1.42
C LEU A 267 26.74 -48.72 1.74
N ALA A 268 26.51 -49.91 2.29
CA ALA A 268 27.57 -50.91 2.35
C ALA A 268 27.79 -51.45 0.93
N GLU A 269 29.04 -51.60 0.51
CA GLU A 269 29.36 -52.49 -0.60
C GLU A 269 28.74 -53.84 -0.25
N ASP A 270 27.86 -54.35 -1.09
CA ASP A 270 27.36 -55.72 -0.95
C ASP A 270 28.57 -56.64 -0.97
N ARG A 271 29.04 -57.01 0.22
CA ARG A 271 29.96 -58.11 0.39
C ARG A 271 29.20 -59.34 -0.04
N ASP A 272 29.53 -59.80 -1.24
CA ASP A 272 29.13 -61.09 -1.78
C ASP A 272 29.79 -62.18 -0.92
N ASP A 273 29.33 -62.32 0.33
CA ASP A 273 29.68 -63.42 1.22
C ASP A 273 28.87 -64.64 0.78
N GLY A 274 29.34 -65.29 -0.28
CA GLY A 274 28.94 -66.65 -0.60
C GLY A 274 29.39 -67.60 0.51
N ALA A 275 28.51 -67.93 1.47
CA ALA A 275 28.61 -69.14 2.29
C ALA A 275 27.31 -69.46 3.06
N ASP A 276 26.67 -70.54 2.60
CA ASP A 276 26.04 -71.62 3.37
C ASP A 276 24.77 -71.36 4.23
N GLY A 277 23.84 -72.30 4.11
CA GLY A 277 22.48 -72.21 4.62
C GLY A 277 22.35 -72.49 6.11
N SER A 278 21.28 -71.97 6.69
CA SER A 278 20.35 -72.76 7.51
C SER A 278 19.17 -71.90 7.96
N ALA A 279 17.99 -72.50 7.89
CA ALA A 279 16.73 -71.93 8.33
C ALA A 279 16.71 -71.66 9.84
N THR A 280 16.00 -70.61 10.28
CA THR A 280 15.02 -70.70 11.39
C THR A 280 14.07 -69.50 11.41
N ASN A 281 12.83 -69.79 11.80
CA ASN A 281 11.69 -68.88 11.95
C ASN A 281 11.88 -67.82 13.05
N GLY A 282 11.26 -66.65 12.86
CA GLY A 282 11.11 -65.64 13.92
C GLY A 282 10.07 -64.58 13.60
N SER A 283 8.95 -64.59 14.31
CA SER A 283 7.76 -63.76 14.16
C SER A 283 7.81 -62.42 14.93
N GLY A 284 7.53 -61.31 14.23
CA GLY A 284 6.88 -60.06 14.71
C GLY A 284 7.72 -59.04 15.52
N PRO A 285 7.19 -57.83 15.82
CA PRO A 285 6.20 -57.00 15.12
C PRO A 285 6.75 -55.60 14.73
N ALA A 286 5.98 -54.86 13.90
CA ALA A 286 6.30 -53.50 13.45
C ALA A 286 6.26 -52.43 14.58
N PRO A 287 7.14 -51.40 14.56
CA PRO A 287 6.91 -50.19 15.33
C PRO A 287 6.23 -49.12 14.47
N ARG A 288 5.10 -48.62 14.98
CA ARG A 288 4.49 -47.35 14.57
C ARG A 288 5.40 -46.21 15.00
N SER A 289 5.91 -45.42 14.06
CA SER A 289 6.48 -44.11 14.38
C SER A 289 5.59 -43.01 13.81
N GLY A 290 4.97 -42.25 14.72
CA GLY A 290 4.21 -41.05 14.39
C GLY A 290 5.15 -40.00 13.80
N ARG A 291 4.96 -39.68 12.52
CA ARG A 291 5.57 -38.50 11.89
C ARG A 291 5.01 -37.24 12.56
N ARG A 292 5.77 -36.66 13.49
CA ARG A 292 5.71 -35.22 13.74
C ARG A 292 6.17 -34.53 12.45
N ARG A 293 5.24 -33.93 11.71
CA ARG A 293 5.55 -33.02 10.62
C ARG A 293 6.36 -31.85 11.20
N LYS A 294 7.66 -31.79 10.91
CA LYS A 294 8.40 -30.53 11.01
C LYS A 294 7.82 -29.62 9.93
N SER A 295 7.35 -28.43 10.32
CA SER A 295 6.83 -27.42 9.39
C SER A 295 7.88 -27.10 8.34
N GLY A 296 7.46 -27.12 7.07
CA GLY A 296 8.34 -26.83 5.95
C GLY A 296 8.65 -25.34 5.85
N ILE A 297 9.68 -24.98 5.10
CA ILE A 297 10.04 -23.57 4.83
C ILE A 297 8.87 -22.78 4.22
N ARG A 298 8.01 -23.45 3.43
CA ARG A 298 6.74 -22.89 2.92
C ARG A 298 5.74 -22.52 4.02
N ASP A 299 5.76 -23.19 5.17
CA ASP A 299 4.90 -22.88 6.30
C ASP A 299 5.43 -21.66 7.05
N ARG A 300 6.75 -21.48 7.15
CA ARG A 300 7.35 -20.25 7.72
C ARG A 300 7.04 -19.01 6.91
N LEU A 301 6.94 -19.15 5.59
CA LEU A 301 6.51 -18.04 4.73
C LEU A 301 5.01 -17.73 4.93
N LYS A 302 4.17 -18.73 5.17
CA LYS A 302 2.74 -18.52 5.48
C LYS A 302 2.52 -17.89 6.85
N ASP A 303 3.31 -18.30 7.84
CA ASP A 303 3.26 -17.74 9.19
C ASP A 303 3.81 -16.29 9.23
N ALA A 304 4.66 -15.89 8.26
CA ALA A 304 5.09 -14.51 8.07
C ALA A 304 4.12 -13.66 7.22
N ILE A 305 3.11 -14.29 6.60
CA ILE A 305 2.08 -13.66 5.74
C ILE A 305 0.73 -13.56 6.48
N SER A 306 0.59 -14.14 7.67
CA SER A 306 -0.62 -14.04 8.52
C SER A 306 -0.51 -12.92 9.55
#